data_AF-A0A1I7V2M4-F1
#
_entry.id   AF-A0A1I7V2M4-F1
#
_cell.length_a   1.000
_cell.length_b   1.000
_cell.length_c   1.000
_cell.angle_alpha   90.00
_cell.angle_beta   90.00
_cell.angle_gamma   90.00
#
_symmetry.space_group_name_H-M   'P 1'
#
loop_
_entity.id
_entity.type
_entity.pdbx_description
1 polymer ?
#
loop_
_entity_poly.entity_id
_entity_poly.type
_entity_poly.pdbx_seq_one_letter_code
_entity_poly.pdbx_strand_id
1 'polypeptide(L)'
;MKKNGKQAKQKPKPEKHHPIGPRVHRIQEIPLMERDISPPPRPKDHTKLIAILITFLLSLFMLIIIVWINYITTPEVCSKAEFFVQKICTPKLEKLEVLTNTTVPDFSMTPIGRDIAKKCFDVEECLSTLRCTELFRYNQLPDRCRLYQFFQNGFADCRKKLRKLKDPPTCVRKFFVEAPVSCGVLYEHLDCYRQQIQDVCETSGDFWRLFEDHIDEYMEIIDCRQEMEEEEEVEAPDDDDN
;
A
#
# COMPACT_ATOMS: atom_id res chain seq x y z
N MET A 1 35.54 14.00 -26.24
CA MET A 1 36.25 12.70 -26.30
C MET A 1 35.27 11.63 -26.77
N LYS A 2 35.62 10.97 -27.89
CA LYS A 2 35.43 9.56 -28.28
C LYS A 2 34.16 8.76 -27.86
N LYS A 3 33.43 8.33 -28.92
CA LYS A 3 32.91 6.97 -29.28
C LYS A 3 31.81 6.36 -28.39
N ASN A 4 30.58 6.18 -28.92
CA ASN A 4 30.10 5.07 -29.78
C ASN A 4 30.09 3.69 -29.10
N GLY A 5 28.89 3.11 -28.93
CA GLY A 5 28.67 1.72 -28.53
C GLY A 5 27.28 1.19 -28.92
N LYS A 6 27.01 1.08 -30.23
CA LYS A 6 25.96 0.20 -30.78
C LYS A 6 26.47 -1.25 -30.77
N GLN A 7 25.69 -2.19 -30.24
CA GLN A 7 25.74 -3.63 -30.60
C GLN A 7 24.30 -4.13 -30.65
N ALA A 8 23.70 -4.39 -31.81
CA ALA A 8 23.93 -5.47 -32.78
C ALA A 8 23.03 -6.71 -32.49
N LYS A 9 21.97 -6.81 -33.30
CA LYS A 9 21.11 -7.98 -33.52
C LYS A 9 21.93 -9.23 -33.87
N GLN A 10 21.51 -10.40 -33.38
CA GLN A 10 21.65 -11.69 -34.09
C GLN A 10 20.52 -12.67 -33.69
N LYS A 11 19.42 -12.68 -34.46
CA LYS A 11 18.75 -13.92 -34.94
C LYS A 11 19.52 -14.34 -36.23
N PRO A 12 19.44 -15.58 -36.81
CA PRO A 12 18.53 -16.71 -36.58
C PRO A 12 19.20 -18.12 -36.66
N LYS A 13 18.43 -19.21 -36.44
CA LYS A 13 18.44 -20.39 -37.36
C LYS A 13 17.24 -21.32 -37.09
N PRO A 14 16.28 -21.45 -38.02
CA PRO A 14 15.31 -22.54 -38.00
C PRO A 14 15.92 -23.78 -38.70
N GLU A 15 15.85 -24.91 -38.02
CA GLU A 15 16.29 -26.21 -38.51
C GLU A 15 15.25 -26.80 -39.48
N LYS A 16 15.72 -27.24 -40.65
CA LYS A 16 14.89 -27.73 -41.77
C LYS A 16 14.67 -29.24 -41.67
N HIS A 17 13.39 -29.61 -41.84
CA HIS A 17 12.79 -30.84 -42.38
C HIS A 17 13.66 -32.04 -42.79
N HIS A 18 13.20 -33.22 -42.33
CA HIS A 18 13.07 -34.40 -43.18
C HIS A 18 11.62 -34.95 -43.15
N PRO A 19 10.93 -35.05 -44.31
CA PRO A 19 9.64 -35.69 -44.43
C PRO A 19 9.84 -37.20 -44.67
N ILE A 20 9.43 -38.03 -43.72
CA ILE A 20 9.37 -39.48 -43.91
C ILE A 20 8.05 -39.77 -44.62
N GLY A 21 8.13 -40.15 -45.89
CA GLY A 21 6.98 -40.42 -46.76
C GLY A 21 6.11 -41.59 -46.27
N PRO A 22 4.83 -41.62 -46.65
CA PRO A 22 3.89 -42.65 -46.23
C PRO A 22 4.20 -43.96 -46.97
N ARG A 23 4.61 -44.99 -46.22
CA ARG A 23 4.62 -46.38 -46.73
C ARG A 23 3.17 -46.85 -46.83
N VAL A 24 2.65 -46.86 -48.05
CA VAL A 24 1.37 -47.48 -48.40
C VAL A 24 1.56 -49.01 -48.35
N HIS A 25 1.18 -49.61 -47.23
CA HIS A 25 1.01 -51.06 -47.14
C HIS A 25 -0.35 -51.43 -47.74
N ARG A 26 -0.31 -52.22 -48.81
CA ARG A 26 -1.48 -52.79 -49.49
C ARG A 26 -2.26 -53.66 -48.50
N ILE A 27 -3.47 -53.21 -48.15
CA ILE A 27 -4.39 -53.97 -47.29
C ILE A 27 -4.85 -55.18 -48.10
N GLN A 28 -4.41 -56.36 -47.66
CA GLN A 28 -4.88 -57.64 -48.16
C GLN A 28 -6.22 -57.91 -47.46
N GLU A 29 -7.32 -57.87 -48.23
CA GLU A 29 -8.66 -58.14 -47.70
C GLU A 29 -8.72 -59.59 -47.21
N ILE A 30 -8.88 -59.75 -45.90
CA ILE A 30 -9.07 -61.04 -45.26
C ILE A 30 -10.50 -61.50 -45.59
N PRO A 31 -10.70 -62.72 -46.13
CA PRO A 31 -12.01 -63.29 -46.44
C PRO A 31 -12.98 -63.20 -45.26
N LEU A 32 -14.22 -62.78 -45.53
CA LEU A 32 -15.23 -62.38 -44.54
C LEU A 32 -15.71 -63.52 -43.60
N MET A 33 -15.28 -64.76 -43.80
CA MET A 33 -15.85 -65.94 -43.14
C MET A 33 -15.07 -66.45 -41.91
N GLU A 34 -13.99 -65.78 -41.51
CA GLU A 34 -13.16 -66.22 -40.38
C GLU A 34 -12.87 -65.08 -39.38
N ARG A 35 -13.86 -64.19 -39.18
CA ARG A 35 -13.85 -63.27 -38.03
C ARG A 35 -14.33 -64.02 -36.80
N ASP A 36 -13.42 -64.78 -36.21
CA ASP A 36 -13.56 -65.18 -34.82
C ASP A 36 -13.69 -63.88 -34.00
N ILE A 37 -14.84 -63.70 -33.36
CA ILE A 37 -15.17 -62.52 -32.56
C ILE A 37 -14.32 -62.61 -31.29
N SER A 38 -13.04 -62.26 -31.41
CA SER A 38 -12.17 -62.09 -30.26
C SER A 38 -12.82 -60.98 -29.42
N PRO A 39 -13.08 -61.22 -28.12
CA PRO A 39 -13.72 -60.23 -27.27
C PRO A 39 -12.91 -58.93 -27.36
N PRO A 40 -13.59 -57.76 -27.41
CA PRO A 40 -12.91 -56.47 -27.49
C PRO A 40 -11.88 -56.41 -26.35
N PRO A 41 -10.64 -55.95 -26.62
CA PRO A 41 -9.63 -55.85 -25.58
C PRO A 41 -10.23 -55.05 -24.43
N ARG A 42 -10.38 -55.70 -23.26
CA ARG A 42 -10.93 -55.03 -22.08
C ARG A 42 -10.11 -53.75 -21.88
N PRO A 43 -10.76 -52.57 -21.86
CA PRO A 43 -10.03 -51.32 -21.66
C PRO A 43 -9.22 -51.49 -20.37
N LYS A 44 -7.89 -51.37 -20.49
CA LYS A 44 -7.01 -51.43 -19.33
C LYS A 44 -7.51 -50.37 -18.34
N ASP A 45 -7.71 -50.75 -17.08
CA ASP A 45 -8.18 -49.91 -15.97
C ASP A 45 -7.18 -48.76 -15.65
N HIS A 46 -6.88 -47.89 -16.62
CA HIS A 46 -6.01 -46.73 -16.45
C HIS A 46 -6.63 -45.70 -15.50
N THR A 47 -7.95 -45.75 -15.31
CA THR A 47 -8.70 -44.90 -14.37
C THR A 47 -8.19 -45.02 -12.94
N LYS A 48 -7.81 -46.24 -12.49
CA LYS A 48 -7.26 -46.45 -11.15
C LYS A 48 -5.88 -45.80 -10.99
N LEU A 49 -5.02 -45.93 -12.01
CA LEU A 49 -3.69 -45.31 -12.02
C LEU A 49 -3.78 -43.77 -12.07
N ILE A 50 -4.70 -43.23 -12.88
CA ILE A 50 -4.93 -41.79 -12.97
C ILE A 50 -5.46 -41.25 -11.64
N ALA A 51 -6.41 -41.93 -11.01
CA ALA A 51 -6.93 -41.54 -9.69
C ALA A 51 -5.84 -41.53 -8.62
N ILE A 52 -4.96 -42.55 -8.59
CA ILE A 52 -3.81 -42.61 -7.67
C ILE A 52 -2.85 -41.44 -7.93
N LEU A 53 -2.54 -41.16 -9.19
CA LEU A 53 -1.63 -40.06 -9.57
C LEU A 53 -2.19 -38.69 -9.13
N ILE A 54 -3.48 -38.42 -9.40
CA ILE A 54 -4.14 -37.17 -9.01
C ILE A 54 -4.13 -37.03 -7.48
N THR A 55 -4.47 -38.10 -6.76
CA THR A 55 -4.47 -38.11 -5.29
C THR A 55 -3.07 -37.81 -4.73
N PHE A 56 -2.02 -38.37 -5.33
CA PHE A 56 -0.64 -38.10 -4.96
C PHE A 56 -0.20 -36.65 -5.26
N LEU A 57 -0.60 -36.09 -6.40
CA LEU A 57 -0.28 -34.69 -6.73
C LEU A 57 -0.99 -33.71 -5.79
N LEU A 58 -2.25 -33.98 -5.44
CA LEU A 58 -3.00 -33.17 -4.48
C LEU A 58 -2.38 -33.24 -3.08
N SER A 59 -1.94 -34.42 -2.62
CA SER A 59 -1.27 -34.53 -1.32
C SER A 59 0.05 -33.77 -1.28
N LEU A 60 0.82 -33.81 -2.38
CA LEU A 60 2.08 -33.08 -2.51
C LEU A 60 1.85 -31.56 -2.54
N PHE A 61 0.81 -31.10 -3.24
CA PHE A 61 0.41 -29.69 -3.25
C PHE A 61 0.00 -29.20 -1.86
N MET A 62 -0.80 -29.98 -1.12
CA MET A 62 -1.18 -29.63 0.26
C MET A 62 0.02 -29.58 1.20
N LEU A 63 1.00 -30.48 1.04
CA LEU A 63 2.25 -30.43 1.81
C LEU A 63 3.05 -29.16 1.52
N ILE A 64 3.14 -28.74 0.24
CA ILE A 64 3.81 -27.49 -0.12
C ILE A 64 3.10 -26.30 0.53
N ILE A 65 1.76 -26.25 0.48
CA ILE A 65 0.98 -25.19 1.15
C ILE A 65 1.26 -25.18 2.65
N ILE A 66 1.24 -26.33 3.32
CA ILE A 66 1.49 -26.42 4.76
C ILE A 66 2.91 -25.93 5.10
N VAL A 67 3.92 -26.33 4.34
CA VAL A 67 5.31 -25.87 4.55
C VAL A 67 5.42 -24.36 4.29
N TRP A 68 4.77 -23.86 3.24
CA TRP A 68 4.78 -22.44 2.91
C TRP A 68 4.06 -21.59 3.96
N ILE A 69 2.90 -22.04 4.45
CA ILE A 69 2.20 -21.42 5.58
C ILE A 69 3.12 -21.43 6.79
N ASN A 70 3.69 -22.58 7.19
CA ASN A 70 4.58 -22.65 8.34
C ASN A 70 5.82 -21.76 8.21
N TYR A 71 6.38 -21.61 7.01
CA TYR A 71 7.49 -20.72 6.73
C TYR A 71 7.11 -19.23 6.88
N ILE A 72 5.89 -18.86 6.49
CA ILE A 72 5.39 -17.48 6.63
C ILE A 72 4.89 -17.19 8.04
N THR A 73 4.29 -18.19 8.69
CA THR A 73 3.71 -18.07 10.03
C THR A 73 4.68 -18.44 11.13
N THR A 74 5.93 -18.82 10.84
CA THR A 74 6.92 -18.98 11.90
C THR A 74 7.15 -17.59 12.48
N PRO A 75 6.76 -17.34 13.75
CA PRO A 75 7.01 -16.04 14.35
C PRO A 75 8.51 -15.81 14.28
N GLU A 76 8.94 -14.71 13.66
CA GLU A 76 10.33 -14.29 13.72
C GLU A 76 10.65 -14.09 15.20
N VAL A 77 11.29 -15.09 15.81
CA VAL A 77 11.72 -15.00 17.21
C VAL A 77 12.75 -13.89 17.23
N CYS A 78 12.39 -12.74 17.84
CA CYS A 78 13.28 -11.59 17.85
C CYS A 78 14.66 -12.02 18.37
N SER A 79 15.73 -11.56 17.73
CA SER A 79 17.06 -11.74 18.30
C SER A 79 17.15 -11.05 19.66
N LYS A 80 18.05 -11.52 20.55
CA LYS A 80 18.29 -10.85 21.85
C LYS A 80 18.68 -9.38 21.70
N ALA A 81 19.35 -9.03 20.60
CA ALA A 81 19.72 -7.66 20.27
C ALA A 81 18.47 -6.82 19.95
N GLU A 82 17.57 -7.34 19.13
CA GLU A 82 16.29 -6.68 18.83
C GLU A 82 15.42 -6.52 20.07
N PHE A 83 15.36 -7.52 20.94
CA PHE A 83 14.62 -7.41 22.21
C PHE A 83 15.17 -6.27 23.10
N PHE A 84 16.49 -6.11 23.13
CA PHE A 84 17.11 -5.01 23.87
C PHE A 84 16.78 -3.65 23.25
N VAL A 85 16.87 -3.54 21.93
CA VAL A 85 16.50 -2.31 21.20
C VAL A 85 15.02 -1.99 21.40
N GLN A 86 14.13 -2.97 21.26
CA GLN A 86 12.69 -2.85 21.53
C GLN A 86 12.47 -2.27 22.93
N LYS A 87 13.11 -2.82 23.96
CA LYS A 87 13.00 -2.32 25.35
C LYS A 87 13.43 -0.85 25.50
N ILE A 88 14.37 -0.37 24.69
CA ILE A 88 14.79 1.04 24.66
C ILE A 88 13.77 1.90 23.88
N CYS A 89 13.23 1.38 22.78
CA CYS A 89 12.27 2.09 21.94
C CYS A 89 10.87 2.19 22.57
N THR A 90 10.39 1.16 23.26
CA THR A 90 9.05 1.10 23.87
C THR A 90 8.68 2.33 24.71
N PRO A 91 9.49 2.79 25.68
CA PRO A 91 9.12 3.97 26.47
C PRO A 91 9.13 5.27 25.65
N LYS A 92 9.85 5.33 24.52
CA LYS A 92 9.79 6.47 23.61
C LYS A 92 8.50 6.43 22.78
N LEU A 93 8.11 5.24 22.33
CA LEU A 93 6.86 4.99 21.61
C LEU A 93 5.65 5.38 22.44
N GLU A 94 5.54 4.88 23.68
CA GLU A 94 4.42 5.19 24.58
C GLU A 94 4.30 6.70 24.86
N LYS A 95 5.44 7.38 25.07
CA LYS A 95 5.43 8.84 25.25
C LYS A 95 5.00 9.58 24.00
N LEU A 96 5.44 9.10 22.83
CA LEU A 96 5.10 9.71 21.56
C LEU A 96 3.61 9.51 21.24
N GLU A 97 3.08 8.33 21.50
CA GLU A 97 1.66 8.00 21.35
C GLU A 97 0.77 8.95 22.15
N VAL A 98 1.08 9.16 23.43
CA VAL A 98 0.36 10.12 24.27
C VAL A 98 0.43 11.53 23.68
N LEU A 99 1.59 11.97 23.19
CA LEU A 99 1.75 13.29 22.60
C LEU A 99 0.95 13.44 21.30
N THR A 100 1.01 12.45 20.40
CA THR A 100 0.29 12.46 19.12
C THR A 100 -1.21 12.29 19.29
N ASN A 101 -1.68 11.73 20.41
CA ASN A 101 -3.10 11.59 20.70
C ASN A 101 -3.70 12.82 21.38
N THR A 102 -2.88 13.62 22.06
CA THR A 102 -3.33 14.82 22.80
C THR A 102 -3.05 16.12 22.06
N THR A 103 -2.21 16.08 21.02
CA THR A 103 -1.83 17.25 20.25
C THR A 103 -2.42 17.15 18.85
N VAL A 104 -3.03 18.24 18.39
CA VAL A 104 -3.45 18.40 17.00
C VAL A 104 -2.27 18.96 16.19
N PRO A 105 -1.93 18.37 15.03
CA PRO A 105 -0.90 18.92 14.14
C PRO A 105 -1.20 20.37 13.76
N ASP A 106 -0.17 21.16 13.46
CA ASP A 106 -0.39 22.57 13.12
C ASP A 106 0.46 23.01 11.92
N PHE A 107 -0.21 23.65 10.97
CA PHE A 107 0.34 24.30 9.78
C PHE A 107 1.24 25.50 10.09
N SER A 108 1.22 26.03 11.32
CA SER A 108 1.95 27.23 11.72
C SER A 108 3.40 26.99 12.17
N MET A 109 3.83 25.72 12.34
CA MET A 109 5.19 25.32 12.79
C MET A 109 5.44 25.56 14.29
N THR A 110 4.45 25.22 15.13
CA THR A 110 4.58 25.40 16.58
C THR A 110 5.81 24.68 17.14
N PRO A 111 6.42 25.21 18.21
CA PRO A 111 7.51 24.52 18.91
C PRO A 111 7.12 23.09 19.32
N ILE A 112 5.87 22.90 19.76
CA ILE A 112 5.32 21.59 20.13
C ILE A 112 5.30 20.64 18.92
N GLY A 113 4.75 21.08 17.79
CA GLY A 113 4.71 20.26 16.58
C GLY A 113 6.12 19.90 16.07
N ARG A 114 7.09 20.81 16.21
CA ARG A 114 8.50 20.54 15.88
C ARG A 114 9.12 19.48 16.79
N ASP A 115 8.86 19.57 18.09
CA ASP A 115 9.34 18.59 19.06
C ASP A 115 8.72 17.21 18.83
N ILE A 116 7.43 17.14 18.46
CA ILE A 116 6.77 15.89 18.08
C ILE A 116 7.39 15.33 16.81
N ALA A 117 7.55 16.12 15.75
CA ALA A 117 8.17 15.67 14.50
C ALA A 117 9.60 15.15 14.72
N LYS A 118 10.38 15.79 15.60
CA LYS A 118 11.71 15.31 16.00
C LYS A 118 11.64 13.97 16.72
N LYS A 119 10.72 13.83 17.70
CA LYS A 119 10.53 12.55 18.41
C LYS A 119 10.05 11.43 17.48
N CYS A 120 9.22 11.76 16.49
CA CYS A 120 8.80 10.85 15.44
C CYS A 120 10.00 10.34 14.64
N PHE A 121 10.91 11.22 14.24
CA PHE A 121 12.15 10.81 13.57
C PHE A 121 13.01 9.87 14.46
N ASP A 122 13.21 10.24 15.73
CA ASP A 122 13.98 9.42 16.68
C ASP A 122 13.37 8.02 16.89
N VAL A 123 12.02 7.92 16.85
CA VAL A 123 11.30 6.65 16.99
C VAL A 123 11.32 5.85 15.70
N GLU A 124 11.16 6.48 14.55
CA GLU A 124 11.26 5.83 13.24
C GLU A 124 12.65 5.22 13.01
N GLU A 125 13.71 5.94 13.38
CA GLU A 125 15.07 5.41 13.39
C GLU A 125 15.17 4.18 14.32
N CYS A 126 14.61 4.27 15.53
CA CYS A 126 14.56 3.16 16.49
C CYS A 126 13.87 1.93 15.90
N LEU A 127 12.71 2.11 15.27
CA LEU A 127 11.90 1.05 14.67
C LEU A 127 12.55 0.46 13.41
N SER A 128 13.25 1.27 12.61
CA SER A 128 13.89 0.81 11.37
C SER A 128 14.95 -0.28 11.59
N THR A 129 15.48 -0.36 12.82
CA THR A 129 16.48 -1.37 13.22
C THR A 129 15.87 -2.69 13.68
N LEU A 130 14.54 -2.74 13.86
CA LEU A 130 13.82 -3.89 14.38
C LEU A 130 13.13 -4.61 13.21
N ARG A 131 13.45 -5.89 12.98
CA ARG A 131 12.72 -6.73 12.01
C ARG A 131 11.57 -7.48 12.66
N CYS A 132 11.64 -7.64 13.98
CA CYS A 132 10.65 -8.38 14.73
C CYS A 132 9.25 -7.75 14.67
N THR A 133 8.26 -8.58 14.38
CA THR A 133 6.87 -8.22 14.16
C THR A 133 6.08 -7.89 15.45
N GLU A 134 6.64 -8.11 16.65
CA GLU A 134 5.92 -7.84 17.91
C GLU A 134 5.58 -6.35 18.15
N LEU A 135 6.14 -5.42 17.37
CA LEU A 135 5.82 -4.00 17.45
C LEU A 135 4.56 -3.57 16.68
N PHE A 136 3.84 -4.51 16.05
CA PHE A 136 2.54 -4.27 15.39
C PHE A 136 1.43 -3.71 16.31
N ARG A 137 1.67 -3.47 17.61
CA ARG A 137 0.71 -2.75 18.47
C ARG A 137 0.61 -1.26 18.14
N TYR A 138 1.62 -0.67 17.49
CA TYR A 138 1.67 0.77 17.24
C TYR A 138 1.28 1.18 15.81
N ASN A 139 0.39 0.41 15.15
CA ASN A 139 0.15 0.54 13.70
C ASN A 139 -0.23 1.94 13.21
N GLN A 140 -0.87 2.78 14.03
CA GLN A 140 -1.29 4.13 13.64
C GLN A 140 -0.23 5.22 13.93
N LEU A 141 0.76 4.93 14.77
CA LEU A 141 1.77 5.91 15.17
C LEU A 141 2.66 6.35 14.00
N PRO A 142 3.14 5.44 13.11
CA PRO A 142 3.89 5.85 11.93
C PRO A 142 3.14 6.84 11.04
N ASP A 143 1.83 6.63 10.84
CA ASP A 143 1.02 7.49 9.97
C ASP A 143 0.83 8.87 10.59
N ARG A 144 0.45 8.95 11.88
CA ARG A 144 0.42 10.23 12.62
C ARG A 144 1.77 10.93 12.60
N CYS A 145 2.87 10.19 12.74
CA CYS A 145 4.21 10.75 12.68
C CYS A 145 4.57 11.34 11.32
N ARG A 146 4.18 10.68 10.23
CA ARG A 146 4.35 11.21 8.87
C ARG A 146 3.64 12.53 8.69
N LEU A 147 2.43 12.68 9.23
CA LEU A 147 1.69 13.94 9.19
C LEU A 147 2.46 15.09 9.87
N TYR A 148 2.96 14.86 11.10
CA TYR A 148 3.78 15.84 11.81
C TYR A 148 5.07 16.18 11.05
N GLN A 149 5.76 15.17 10.54
CA GLN A 149 6.99 15.35 9.75
C GLN A 149 6.72 16.09 8.43
N PHE A 150 5.59 15.81 7.76
CA PHE A 150 5.20 16.46 6.52
C PHE A 150 4.96 17.94 6.77
N PHE A 151 4.12 18.31 7.73
CA PHE A 151 3.89 19.73 7.99
C PHE A 151 5.17 20.42 8.46
N GLN A 152 5.95 19.82 9.36
CA GLN A 152 7.16 20.46 9.87
C GLN A 152 8.31 20.52 8.85
N ASN A 153 8.46 19.57 7.95
CA ASN A 153 9.60 19.51 7.04
C ASN A 153 9.17 19.58 5.57
N GLY A 154 8.29 18.67 5.13
CA GLY A 154 7.85 18.59 3.73
C GLY A 154 7.15 19.85 3.23
N PHE A 155 6.29 20.44 4.05
CA PHE A 155 5.51 21.64 3.73
C PHE A 155 6.27 22.95 4.01
N ALA A 156 7.49 22.89 4.57
CA ALA A 156 8.21 24.06 5.07
C ALA A 156 8.51 25.10 3.98
N ASP A 157 8.91 24.67 2.78
CA ASP A 157 9.24 25.58 1.70
C ASP A 157 8.00 26.19 1.04
N CYS A 158 6.94 25.39 0.86
CA CYS A 158 5.64 25.87 0.40
C CYS A 158 5.10 26.95 1.34
N ARG A 159 5.15 26.70 2.65
CA ARG A 159 4.78 27.66 3.69
C ARG A 159 5.58 28.96 3.62
N LYS A 160 6.89 28.89 3.40
CA LYS A 160 7.73 30.09 3.23
C LYS A 160 7.30 30.90 2.00
N LYS A 161 6.89 30.24 0.91
CA LYS A 161 6.38 30.93 -0.30
C LYS A 161 5.02 31.58 -0.02
N LEU A 162 4.08 30.86 0.60
CA LEU A 162 2.76 31.38 0.98
C LEU A 162 2.86 32.61 1.90
N ARG A 163 3.78 32.60 2.88
CA ARG A 163 4.02 33.76 3.77
C ARG A 163 4.61 34.98 3.08
N LYS A 164 5.22 34.81 1.90
CA LYS A 164 5.82 35.90 1.12
C LYS A 164 4.85 36.52 0.13
N LEU A 165 3.63 36.01 0.01
CA LEU A 165 2.60 36.63 -0.80
C LEU A 165 2.34 38.04 -0.28
N LYS A 166 2.34 39.01 -1.20
CA LYS A 166 2.15 40.42 -0.85
C LYS A 166 0.73 40.70 -0.36
N ASP A 167 -0.24 39.98 -0.92
CA ASP A 167 -1.66 40.08 -0.60
C ASP A 167 -2.29 38.67 -0.58
N PRO A 168 -2.04 37.87 0.48
CA PRO A 168 -2.56 36.51 0.56
C PRO A 168 -4.10 36.53 0.65
N PRO A 169 -4.80 35.61 -0.04
CA PRO A 169 -6.24 35.50 0.07
C PRO A 169 -6.65 35.17 1.51
N THR A 170 -7.92 35.42 1.85
CA THR A 170 -8.43 35.25 3.22
C THR A 170 -8.21 33.83 3.75
N CYS A 171 -8.37 32.81 2.91
CA CYS A 171 -8.05 31.44 3.29
C CYS A 171 -6.61 31.34 3.79
N VAL A 172 -5.61 31.67 2.96
CA VAL A 172 -4.19 31.58 3.32
C VAL A 172 -3.85 32.40 4.57
N ARG A 173 -4.54 33.52 4.82
CA ARG A 173 -4.41 34.26 6.08
C ARG A 173 -4.91 33.46 7.27
N LYS A 174 -6.15 32.93 7.22
CA LYS A 174 -6.71 32.09 8.28
C LYS A 174 -5.84 30.86 8.55
N PHE A 175 -5.27 30.25 7.51
CA PHE A 175 -4.35 29.11 7.58
C PHE A 175 -3.14 29.32 8.50
N PHE A 176 -2.71 30.57 8.71
CA PHE A 176 -1.55 30.91 9.55
C PHE A 176 -1.90 31.65 10.83
N VAL A 177 -3.17 32.01 11.03
CA VAL A 177 -3.64 32.80 12.18
C VAL A 177 -4.41 31.93 13.16
N GLU A 178 -5.25 31.02 12.66
CA GLU A 178 -6.08 30.13 13.47
C GLU A 178 -5.44 28.74 13.50
N ALA A 179 -4.86 28.41 14.66
CA ALA A 179 -4.08 27.21 14.88
C ALA A 179 -4.44 26.60 16.25
N PRO A 180 -4.95 25.35 16.31
CA PRO A 180 -5.31 24.48 15.17
C PRO A 180 -6.50 25.04 14.36
N VAL A 181 -6.55 24.72 13.06
CA VAL A 181 -7.67 25.10 12.17
C VAL A 181 -8.88 24.23 12.53
N SER A 182 -10.02 24.84 12.83
CA SER A 182 -11.27 24.12 13.11
C SER A 182 -11.87 23.50 11.85
N CYS A 183 -12.75 22.51 12.02
CA CYS A 183 -13.37 21.80 10.91
C CYS A 183 -14.17 22.72 9.97
N GLY A 184 -15.04 23.57 10.50
CA GLY A 184 -15.79 24.53 9.69
C GLY A 184 -14.89 25.46 8.86
N VAL A 185 -13.81 25.99 9.46
CA VAL A 185 -12.86 26.86 8.75
C VAL A 185 -12.05 26.08 7.70
N LEU A 186 -11.71 24.83 7.98
CA LEU A 186 -11.00 23.97 7.05
C LEU A 186 -11.86 23.66 5.83
N TYR A 187 -13.12 23.23 6.01
CA TYR A 187 -14.04 22.95 4.92
C TYR A 187 -14.39 24.19 4.09
N GLU A 188 -14.73 25.31 4.75
CA GLU A 188 -15.07 26.58 4.07
C GLU A 188 -13.95 27.05 3.12
N HIS A 189 -12.71 26.67 3.41
CA HIS A 189 -11.54 27.17 2.70
C HIS A 189 -10.69 26.11 2.04
N LEU A 190 -11.11 24.84 2.04
CA LEU A 190 -10.31 23.72 1.54
C LEU A 190 -9.90 23.92 0.08
N ASP A 191 -10.87 24.24 -0.78
CA ASP A 191 -10.60 24.46 -2.21
C ASP A 191 -9.69 25.67 -2.44
N CYS A 192 -9.84 26.72 -1.61
CA CYS A 192 -8.96 27.88 -1.65
C CYS A 192 -7.53 27.51 -1.23
N TYR A 193 -7.35 26.70 -0.18
CA TYR A 193 -6.03 26.18 0.21
C TYR A 193 -5.41 25.37 -0.92
N ARG A 194 -6.21 24.49 -1.53
CA ARG A 194 -5.75 23.61 -2.60
C ARG A 194 -5.22 24.41 -3.77
N GLN A 195 -6.02 25.35 -4.27
CA GLN A 195 -5.66 26.20 -5.39
C GLN A 195 -4.41 27.03 -5.08
N GLN A 196 -4.34 27.66 -3.90
CA GLN A 196 -3.21 28.52 -3.54
C GLN A 196 -1.90 27.73 -3.37
N ILE A 197 -1.97 26.52 -2.81
CA ILE A 197 -0.78 25.65 -2.68
C ILE A 197 -0.31 25.19 -4.05
N GLN A 198 -1.24 24.80 -4.93
CA GLN A 198 -0.91 24.39 -6.29
C GLN A 198 -0.25 25.53 -7.08
N ASP A 199 -0.81 26.74 -7.00
CA ASP A 199 -0.33 27.92 -7.73
C ASP A 199 1.03 28.42 -7.22
N VAL A 200 1.22 28.44 -5.89
CA VAL A 200 2.38 29.11 -5.27
C VAL A 200 3.55 28.16 -5.08
N CYS A 201 3.28 26.89 -4.79
CA CYS A 201 4.33 26.01 -4.29
C CYS A 201 5.16 25.32 -5.38
N GLU A 202 4.78 25.42 -6.66
CA GLU A 202 5.44 24.77 -7.82
C GLU A 202 5.86 23.34 -7.49
N THR A 203 4.86 22.51 -7.20
CA THR A 203 5.07 21.22 -6.55
C THR A 203 5.23 20.12 -7.59
N SER A 204 6.08 19.13 -7.31
CA SER A 204 6.01 17.87 -8.04
C SER A 204 4.63 17.22 -7.79
N GLY A 205 4.14 16.43 -8.75
CA GLY A 205 2.87 15.71 -8.58
C GLY A 205 2.83 14.86 -7.30
N ASP A 206 4.00 14.36 -6.87
CA ASP A 206 4.13 13.59 -5.62
C ASP A 206 3.87 14.44 -4.36
N PHE A 207 4.33 15.69 -4.31
CA PHE A 207 4.05 16.56 -3.19
C PHE A 207 2.56 16.86 -3.09
N TRP A 208 1.90 17.08 -4.23
CA TRP A 208 0.47 17.38 -4.26
C TRP A 208 -0.35 16.22 -3.70
N ARG A 209 -0.04 14.99 -4.13
CA ARG A 209 -0.68 13.79 -3.58
C ARG A 209 -0.45 13.65 -2.08
N LEU A 210 0.80 13.84 -1.62
CA LEU A 210 1.10 13.79 -0.18
C LEU A 210 0.36 14.87 0.61
N PHE A 211 0.20 16.07 0.05
CA PHE A 211 -0.56 17.13 0.69
C PHE A 211 -2.03 16.74 0.86
N GLU A 212 -2.68 16.23 -0.19
CA GLU A 212 -4.07 15.76 -0.14
C GLU A 212 -4.24 14.63 0.88
N ASP A 213 -3.40 13.58 0.78
CA ASP A 213 -3.44 12.44 1.71
C ASP A 213 -3.32 12.91 3.18
N HIS A 214 -2.42 13.85 3.45
CA HIS A 214 -2.20 14.38 4.80
C HIS A 214 -3.27 15.37 5.27
N ILE A 215 -3.97 16.05 4.36
CA ILE A 215 -5.12 16.89 4.74
C ILE A 215 -6.30 16.01 5.16
N ASP A 216 -6.54 14.91 4.45
CA ASP A 216 -7.57 13.95 4.83
C ASP A 216 -7.28 13.31 6.20
N GLU A 217 -6.03 12.89 6.44
CA GLU A 217 -5.58 12.42 7.76
C GLU A 217 -5.73 13.49 8.85
N TYR A 218 -5.43 14.77 8.53
CA TYR A 218 -5.62 15.87 9.46
C TYR A 218 -7.09 16.01 9.85
N MET A 219 -8.01 15.97 8.88
CA MET A 219 -9.46 16.05 9.12
C MET A 219 -9.97 14.91 10.01
N GLU A 220 -9.43 13.71 9.86
CA GLU A 220 -9.75 12.57 10.72
C GLU A 220 -9.29 12.81 12.17
N ILE A 221 -8.10 13.39 12.38
CA ILE A 221 -7.56 13.66 13.72
C ILE A 221 -8.38 14.70 14.49
N ILE A 222 -8.90 15.71 13.81
CA ILE A 222 -9.74 16.74 14.43
C ILE A 222 -11.24 16.38 14.42
N ASP A 223 -11.59 15.15 14.02
CA ASP A 223 -12.93 14.57 14.05
C ASP A 223 -13.98 15.33 13.22
N CYS A 224 -13.57 15.86 12.06
CA CYS A 224 -14.45 16.66 11.19
C CYS A 224 -15.61 15.89 10.53
N ARG A 225 -15.67 14.56 10.68
CA ARG A 225 -16.70 13.75 10.02
C ARG A 225 -18.04 13.79 10.77
N GLN A 226 -18.02 13.94 12.11
CA GLN A 226 -19.23 13.94 12.92
C GLN A 226 -20.04 15.25 12.79
N GLU A 227 -19.37 16.39 12.64
CA GLU A 227 -20.04 17.70 12.58
C GLU A 227 -20.92 17.88 11.31
N MET A 228 -20.60 17.20 10.21
CA MET A 228 -21.38 17.31 8.96
C MET A 228 -22.68 16.49 8.98
N GLU A 229 -22.72 15.40 9.75
CA GLU A 229 -23.92 14.54 9.86
C GLU A 229 -24.96 15.20 10.79
N GLU A 230 -24.52 15.96 11.81
CA GLU A 230 -25.42 16.63 12.74
C GLU A 230 -26.12 17.87 12.14
N GLU A 231 -25.47 18.59 11.21
CA GLU A 231 -26.10 19.75 10.55
C GLU A 231 -27.20 19.34 9.55
N GLU A 232 -27.13 18.13 8.98
CA GLU A 232 -28.12 17.63 8.02
C GLU A 232 -29.43 17.19 8.71
N GLU A 233 -29.39 16.80 9.99
CA GLU A 233 -30.59 16.38 10.74
C GLU A 233 -31.45 17.54 11.28
N VAL A 234 -30.94 18.78 11.31
CA VAL A 234 -31.64 19.93 11.91
C VAL A 234 -32.52 20.70 10.90
N GLU A 235 -32.36 20.47 9.59
CA GLU A 235 -33.17 21.10 8.53
C GLU A 235 -34.30 20.21 8.00
N ALA A 236 -34.94 19.39 8.85
CA ALA A 236 -36.26 18.87 8.53
C ALA A 236 -37.31 19.92 8.92
N PRO A 237 -37.88 20.71 7.98
CA PRO A 237 -39.00 21.56 8.30
C PRO A 237 -40.14 20.68 8.79
N ASP A 238 -40.64 20.96 10.00
CA ASP A 238 -41.92 20.45 10.45
C ASP A 238 -42.96 20.93 9.44
N ASP A 239 -43.38 20.03 8.54
CA ASP A 239 -44.57 20.17 7.72
C ASP A 239 -45.78 20.17 8.67
N ASP A 240 -46.01 21.30 9.33
CA ASP A 240 -47.26 21.65 10.01
C ASP A 240 -48.32 21.89 8.92
N ASP A 241 -48.84 20.80 8.37
CA ASP A 241 -50.01 20.81 7.52
C ASP A 241 -51.30 20.87 8.36
N ASN A 242 -52.12 21.86 8.00
CA ASN A 242 -53.35 22.36 8.62
C ASN A 242 -54.59 21.56 8.20
#